data_AF-A0A1Q5A9V4-F1
#
_entry.id   AF-A0A1Q5A9V4-F1
#
_cell.length_a   1.000
_cell.length_b   1.000
_cell.length_c   1.000
_cell.angle_alpha   90.00
_cell.angle_beta   90.00
_cell.angle_gamma   90.00
#
_symmetry.space_group_name_H-M   'P 1'
#
loop_
_entity.id
_entity.type
_entity.pdbx_description
1 polymer ?
#
loop_
_entity_poly.entity_id
_entity_poly.type
_entity_poly.pdbx_seq_one_letter_code
_entity_poly.pdbx_strand_id
1 'polypeptide(L)'
;MKTPEPASRVFDGAGQDSGAGRRGRPRHRPRALYADRGYDFDVYRRRLRERNITPKIAHRGQAHGSGLGRVRWVAESAIAHLHGPRRLPIRWETRDDIHDAFLQLAHCMNLARRAF
;
A
#
# COMPACT_ATOMS: atom_id res chain seq x y z
N MET A 1 1.46 12.90 -39.37
CA MET A 1 2.76 12.77 -38.69
C MET A 1 2.77 13.77 -37.54
N LYS A 2 2.44 13.32 -36.32
CA LYS A 2 2.28 14.18 -35.13
C LYS A 2 3.39 13.80 -34.14
N THR A 3 4.26 14.76 -33.83
CA THR A 3 5.29 14.67 -32.81
C THR A 3 4.67 14.39 -31.44
N PRO A 4 5.20 13.46 -30.62
CA PRO A 4 4.75 13.29 -29.25
C PRO A 4 5.47 14.31 -28.35
N GLU A 5 4.69 15.10 -27.59
CA GLU A 5 5.22 15.99 -26.55
C GLU A 5 5.87 15.19 -25.41
N PRO A 6 6.96 15.69 -24.81
CA PRO A 6 7.64 14.99 -23.73
C PRO A 6 6.82 15.02 -22.44
N ALA A 7 6.74 13.85 -21.82
CA ALA A 7 6.05 13.57 -20.57
C ALA A 7 6.29 14.64 -19.49
N SER A 8 5.21 15.27 -19.05
CA SER A 8 5.21 16.12 -17.87
C SER A 8 5.50 15.29 -16.62
N ARG A 9 6.72 15.49 -16.09
CA ARG A 9 7.10 15.22 -14.71
C ARG A 9 6.03 15.76 -13.76
N VAL A 10 5.42 14.88 -12.95
CA VAL A 10 5.03 15.23 -11.59
C VAL A 10 5.30 14.03 -10.68
N PHE A 11 6.51 14.02 -10.15
CA PHE A 11 6.87 13.30 -8.93
C PHE A 11 6.96 14.37 -7.85
N ASP A 12 6.09 14.30 -6.84
CA ASP A 12 6.25 14.98 -5.55
C ASP A 12 5.38 14.22 -4.53
N GLY A 13 5.90 13.53 -3.50
CA GLY A 13 7.26 13.50 -3.01
C GLY A 13 7.61 12.13 -2.45
N ALA A 14 8.65 11.54 -3.05
CA ALA A 14 9.70 10.88 -2.30
C ALA A 14 10.95 11.70 -2.58
N GLY A 15 11.15 12.76 -1.79
CA GLY A 15 12.46 13.38 -1.69
C GLY A 15 13.42 12.31 -1.21
N GLN A 16 14.37 11.93 -2.06
CA GLN A 16 15.61 11.36 -1.60
C GLN A 16 16.36 12.51 -0.93
N ASP A 17 16.22 12.61 0.39
CA ASP A 17 16.97 13.56 1.18
C ASP A 17 18.34 12.91 1.43
N SER A 18 19.27 13.13 0.50
CA SER A 18 20.70 13.01 0.76
C SER A 18 21.08 14.09 1.76
N GLY A 19 21.08 13.77 3.05
CA GLY A 19 21.47 14.73 4.07
C GLY A 19 21.28 14.18 5.47
N ALA A 20 22.39 14.04 6.19
CA ALA A 20 22.45 13.72 7.60
C ALA A 20 21.76 14.83 8.44
N GLY A 21 20.43 14.81 8.49
CA GLY A 21 19.60 15.62 9.38
C GLY A 21 18.80 14.69 10.29
N ARG A 22 18.64 15.07 11.56
CA ARG A 22 17.81 14.31 12.53
C ARG A 22 16.43 14.09 11.90
N ARG A 23 16.10 12.83 11.59
CA ARG A 23 14.76 12.45 11.13
C ARG A 23 13.76 13.02 12.11
N GLY A 24 12.90 13.93 11.64
CA GLY A 24 11.83 14.50 12.45
C GLY A 24 10.96 13.39 13.03
N ARG A 25 10.24 13.68 14.11
CA ARG A 25 9.35 12.71 14.79
C ARG A 25 8.50 11.95 13.76
N PRO A 26 8.47 10.61 13.79
CA PRO A 26 7.66 9.81 12.88
C PRO A 26 6.22 10.31 12.88
N ARG A 27 5.67 10.51 11.68
CA ARG A 27 4.28 10.96 11.53
C ARG A 27 3.35 9.84 11.96
N HIS A 28 2.34 10.20 12.75
CA HIS A 28 1.30 9.27 13.17
C HIS A 28 0.18 9.09 12.13
N ARG A 29 0.12 9.94 11.09
CA ARG A 29 -0.89 9.87 10.02
C ARG A 29 -0.29 10.10 8.63
N PRO A 30 -0.71 9.31 7.61
CA PRO A 30 -0.27 9.50 6.24
C PRO A 30 -0.93 10.73 5.61
N ARG A 31 -0.23 11.40 4.68
CA ARG A 31 -0.79 12.54 3.92
C ARG A 31 -1.81 12.11 2.87
N ALA A 32 -1.62 10.92 2.29
CA ALA A 32 -2.49 10.37 1.27
C ALA A 32 -2.65 8.86 1.46
N LEU A 33 -3.81 8.33 1.09
CA LEU A 33 -4.11 6.91 1.07
C LEU A 33 -4.46 6.49 -0.35
N TYR A 34 -3.72 5.51 -0.88
CA TYR A 34 -4.05 4.84 -2.13
C TYR A 34 -4.90 3.61 -1.82
N ALA A 35 -6.01 3.44 -2.53
CA ALA A 35 -6.86 2.26 -2.40
C ALA A 35 -7.41 1.84 -3.76
N ASP A 36 -7.76 0.55 -3.85
CA ASP A 36 -8.35 -0.01 -5.05
C ASP A 36 -9.73 0.58 -5.35
N ARG A 37 -10.14 0.46 -6.62
CA ARG A 37 -11.47 0.87 -7.11
C ARG A 37 -12.62 0.20 -6.34
N GLY A 38 -12.40 -0.97 -5.75
CA GLY A 38 -13.36 -1.62 -4.86
C GLY A 38 -13.82 -0.72 -3.71
N TYR A 39 -12.93 0.17 -3.24
CA TYR A 39 -13.18 1.12 -2.15
C TYR A 39 -13.76 2.46 -2.60
N ASP A 40 -14.23 2.58 -3.84
CA ASP A 40 -14.87 3.80 -4.35
C ASP A 40 -16.28 3.97 -3.76
N PHE A 41 -16.33 4.41 -2.50
CA PHE A 41 -17.55 4.79 -1.81
C PHE A 41 -17.32 6.11 -1.07
N ASP A 42 -18.31 7.00 -1.10
CA ASP A 42 -18.22 8.33 -0.50
C ASP A 42 -17.99 8.29 1.02
N VAL A 43 -18.49 7.26 1.69
CA VAL A 43 -18.26 7.03 3.13
C VAL A 43 -16.76 6.97 3.43
N TYR A 44 -15.97 6.28 2.60
CA TYR A 44 -14.52 6.17 2.79
C TYR A 44 -13.81 7.48 2.46
N ARG A 45 -14.20 8.15 1.38
CA ARG A 45 -13.63 9.46 1.00
C ARG A 45 -13.87 10.51 2.09
N ARG A 46 -15.08 10.56 2.65
CA ARG A 46 -15.45 11.48 3.74
C ARG A 46 -14.65 11.21 5.00
N ARG A 47 -14.60 9.95 5.46
CA ARG A 47 -13.81 9.55 6.64
C ARG A 47 -12.32 9.85 6.50
N LEU A 48 -11.76 9.76 5.30
CA LEU A 48 -10.35 10.10 5.04
C LEU A 48 -10.12 11.61 5.09
N ARG A 49 -11.00 12.40 4.48
CA ARG A 49 -10.92 13.87 4.53
C ARG A 49 -11.09 14.42 5.95
N GLU A 50 -12.01 13.87 6.74
CA GLU A 50 -12.17 14.19 8.17
C GLU A 50 -10.87 13.99 8.97
N ARG A 51 -10.01 13.06 8.53
CA ARG A 51 -8.71 12.75 9.15
C ARG A 51 -7.55 13.55 8.56
N ASN A 52 -7.82 14.48 7.65
CA ASN A 52 -6.83 15.20 6.83
C ASN A 52 -5.94 14.27 5.98
N ILE A 53 -6.51 13.15 5.52
CA ILE A 53 -5.85 12.18 4.64
C ILE A 53 -6.44 12.33 3.24
N THR A 54 -5.59 12.55 2.24
CA THR A 54 -6.03 12.70 0.85
C THR A 54 -6.40 11.34 0.26
N PRO A 55 -7.67 11.08 -0.11
CA PRO A 55 -8.05 9.82 -0.73
C PRO A 55 -7.61 9.78 -2.20
N LYS A 56 -6.71 8.86 -2.54
CA LYS A 56 -6.30 8.51 -3.91
C LYS A 56 -6.96 7.19 -4.30
N ILE A 57 -8.28 7.22 -4.41
CA ILE A 57 -9.12 6.07 -4.77
C ILE A 57 -9.58 6.24 -6.21
N ALA A 58 -9.36 5.23 -7.05
CA ALA A 58 -9.81 5.25 -8.44
C ALA A 58 -11.34 5.16 -8.50
N HIS A 59 -11.98 6.01 -9.29
CA HIS A 59 -13.42 5.95 -9.49
C HIS A 59 -13.84 4.70 -10.28
N ARG A 60 -15.02 4.15 -9.95
CA ARG A 60 -15.65 3.09 -10.74
C ARG A 60 -16.04 3.63 -12.12
N GLY A 61 -15.87 2.82 -13.17
CA GLY A 61 -16.21 3.16 -14.55
C GLY A 61 -15.23 4.10 -15.28
N GLN A 62 -14.21 4.65 -14.60
CA GLN A 62 -13.21 5.52 -15.23
C GLN A 62 -11.96 4.75 -15.69
N ALA A 63 -11.35 5.19 -16.80
CA ALA A 63 -10.11 4.59 -17.32
C ALA A 63 -8.99 4.61 -16.28
N HIS A 64 -8.14 3.57 -16.27
CA HIS A 64 -7.06 3.45 -15.30
C HIS A 64 -6.00 4.54 -15.52
N GLY A 65 -5.86 5.46 -14.56
CA GLY A 65 -4.63 6.23 -14.40
C GLY A 65 -3.53 5.30 -13.91
N SER A 66 -2.43 5.20 -14.66
CA SER A 66 -1.31 4.26 -14.49
C SER A 66 -0.55 4.35 -13.15
N GLY A 67 -0.98 5.20 -12.21
CA GLY A 67 -0.27 5.44 -10.95
C GLY A 67 -0.51 4.40 -9.84
N LEU A 68 -1.61 3.65 -9.87
CA LEU A 68 -1.95 2.73 -8.78
C LEU A 68 -0.96 1.55 -8.70
N GLY A 69 -0.56 0.97 -9.84
CA GLY A 69 0.30 -0.22 -9.87
C GLY A 69 1.67 -0.02 -9.19
N ARG A 70 2.28 1.15 -9.36
CA ARG A 70 3.60 1.46 -8.77
C ARG A 70 3.54 1.61 -7.24
N VAL A 71 2.45 2.16 -6.71
CA VAL A 71 2.27 2.32 -5.26
C VAL A 71 1.77 1.02 -4.62
N ARG A 72 0.93 0.27 -5.34
CA ARG A 72 0.32 -0.97 -4.86
C ARG A 72 1.31 -2.12 -4.74
N TRP A 73 2.36 -2.15 -5.57
CA TRP A 73 3.39 -3.19 -5.54
C TRP A 73 3.98 -3.40 -4.14
N VAL A 74 4.14 -2.35 -3.32
CA VAL A 74 4.67 -2.50 -1.94
C VAL A 74 3.71 -3.30 -1.06
N ALA A 75 2.42 -3.02 -1.14
CA ALA A 75 1.39 -3.73 -0.37
C ALA A 75 1.23 -5.17 -0.89
N GLU A 76 1.19 -5.35 -2.21
CA GLU A 76 1.12 -6.68 -2.84
C GLU A 76 2.34 -7.53 -2.51
N SER A 77 3.54 -6.94 -2.49
CA SER A 77 4.77 -7.65 -2.12
C SER A 77 4.74 -8.08 -0.67
N ALA A 78 4.26 -7.22 0.25
CA ALA A 78 4.10 -7.59 1.65
C ALA A 78 3.11 -8.76 1.83
N ILE A 79 1.99 -8.74 1.11
CA ILE A 79 1.00 -9.82 1.07
C ILE A 79 1.65 -11.10 0.52
N ALA A 80 2.39 -11.03 -0.59
CA ALA A 80 3.09 -12.17 -1.16
C ALA A 80 4.11 -12.79 -0.19
N HIS A 81 4.85 -11.97 0.56
CA HIS A 81 5.77 -12.45 1.59
C HIS A 81 5.04 -13.12 2.77
N LEU A 82 3.90 -12.58 3.19
CA LEU A 82 3.06 -13.18 4.24
C LEU A 82 2.45 -14.52 3.80
N HIS A 83 2.07 -14.64 2.53
CA HIS A 83 1.51 -15.86 1.96
C HIS A 83 2.56 -16.85 1.43
N GLY A 84 3.86 -16.52 1.53
CA GLY A 84 4.95 -17.43 1.16
C GLY A 84 4.87 -18.80 1.86
N PRO A 85 4.61 -18.86 3.18
CA PRO A 85 4.28 -20.11 3.85
C PRO A 85 2.95 -20.66 3.33
N ARG A 86 2.99 -21.87 2.73
CA ARG A 86 1.89 -22.52 2.00
C ARG A 86 0.55 -22.67 2.75
N ARG A 87 0.50 -22.45 4.07
CA ARG A 87 -0.71 -22.61 4.89
C ARG A 87 -1.60 -21.36 4.98
N LEU A 88 -1.10 -20.19 4.59
CA LEU A 88 -1.87 -18.93 4.59
C LEU A 88 -2.62 -18.60 3.29
N PRO A 89 -2.20 -19.01 2.07
CA PRO A 89 -2.91 -18.69 0.82
C PRO A 89 -4.35 -19.22 0.76
N ILE A 90 -4.58 -20.42 1.30
CA ILE A 90 -5.89 -21.06 1.32
C ILE A 90 -6.33 -21.18 2.76
N ARG A 91 -7.46 -20.57 3.08
CA ARG A 91 -8.06 -20.66 4.41
C ARG A 91 -8.72 -22.03 4.59
N TRP A 92 -7.95 -22.99 5.08
CA TRP A 92 -8.44 -24.31 5.47
C TRP A 92 -9.11 -24.31 6.85
N GLU A 93 -8.72 -23.36 7.70
CA GLU A 93 -9.19 -23.28 9.07
C GLU A 93 -10.46 -22.44 9.16
N THR A 94 -11.53 -23.03 9.70
CA THR A 94 -12.77 -22.32 9.98
C THR A 94 -12.56 -21.27 11.07
N ARG A 95 -11.72 -21.56 12.08
CA ARG A 95 -11.52 -20.66 13.21
C ARG A 95 -10.54 -19.54 12.89
N ASP A 96 -10.89 -18.32 13.28
CA ASP A 96 -10.07 -17.12 13.06
C ASP A 96 -8.78 -17.13 13.91
N ASP A 97 -8.80 -17.70 15.11
CA ASP A 97 -7.66 -17.75 16.02
C ASP A 97 -6.50 -18.59 15.49
N ILE A 98 -6.80 -19.73 14.86
CA ILE A 98 -5.80 -20.58 14.21
C ILE A 98 -5.19 -19.85 13.01
N HIS A 99 -6.02 -19.15 12.23
CA HIS A 99 -5.53 -18.37 11.09
C HIS A 99 -4.62 -17.22 11.54
N ASP A 100 -5.00 -16.52 12.62
CA ASP A 100 -4.20 -15.44 13.19
C ASP A 100 -2.87 -15.95 13.75
N ALA A 101 -2.85 -17.11 14.42
CA ALA A 101 -1.62 -17.74 14.89
C ALA A 101 -0.65 -18.06 13.74
N PHE A 102 -1.15 -18.58 12.62
CA PHE A 102 -0.32 -18.81 11.42
C PHE A 102 0.19 -17.50 10.82
N LEU A 103 -0.63 -16.45 10.80
CA LEU A 103 -0.24 -15.13 10.29
C LEU A 103 0.89 -14.53 11.14
N GLN A 104 0.77 -14.58 12.47
CA GLN A 104 1.81 -14.14 13.40
C GLN A 104 3.11 -14.92 13.20
N LEU A 105 3.01 -16.24 13.10
CA LEU A 105 4.18 -17.10 12.86
C LEU A 105 4.88 -16.78 11.52
N ALA A 106 4.11 -16.55 10.45
CA ALA A 106 4.65 -16.13 9.15
C ALA A 106 5.34 -14.77 9.23
N HIS A 107 4.82 -13.84 10.04
CA HIS A 107 5.46 -12.56 10.28
C HIS A 107 6.82 -12.72 10.98
N CYS A 108 6.88 -13.51 12.07
CA CYS A 108 8.12 -13.82 12.77
C CYS A 108 9.17 -14.47 11.85
N MET A 109 8.76 -15.43 11.01
CA MET A 109 9.65 -16.06 10.03
C MET A 109 10.20 -15.04 9.02
N ASN A 110 9.35 -14.16 8.49
CA ASN A 110 9.76 -13.14 7.53
C ASN A 110 10.73 -12.11 8.15
N LEU A 111 10.54 -11.73 9.42
CA LEU A 111 11.46 -10.88 10.15
C LEU A 111 12.81 -11.57 10.37
N ALA A 112 12.81 -12.83 10.81
CA ALA A 112 14.02 -13.60 11.01
C ALA A 112 14.83 -13.76 9.71
N ARG A 113 14.16 -13.99 8.57
CA ARG A 113 14.80 -14.07 7.23
C ARG A 113 15.39 -12.75 6.73
N ARG A 114 15.05 -11.62 7.33
CA ARG A 114 15.59 -10.29 6.99
C ARG A 114 16.72 -9.86 7.92
N ALA A 115 16.85 -10.49 9.07
CA ALA A 115 17.82 -10.16 10.11
C ALA A 115 19.18 -10.89 9.92
N PHE A 116 19.20 -11.93 9.10
CA PHE A 116 20.39 -12.70 8.68
C PHE A 116 20.54 -12.63 7.16
#